data_AF-A0A0A2X3V4-F1
#
_entry.id   AF-A0A0A2X3V4-F1
#
_cell.length_a   1.000
_cell.length_b   1.000
_cell.length_c   1.000
_cell.angle_alpha   90.00
_cell.angle_beta   90.00
_cell.angle_gamma   90.00
#
_symmetry.space_group_name_H-M   'P 1'
#
loop_
_entity.id
_entity.type
_entity.pdbx_description
1 polymer ?
#
loop_
_entity_poly.entity_id
_entity_poly.type
_entity_poly.pdbx_seq_one_letter_code
_entity_poly.pdbx_strand_id
1 'polypeptide(L)'
;MGLGILAARDCGWTADDLSVYGRAPRDGLLDAMLVRNCGEPVAREPVSLSDLQPGDILAIHFDGQRVSRGIPSKWPVRHVGIVGEQNGRMTLIHTDSYIGRVVEQSIDPTILSRIAAVYRRASL
;
A
#
# COMPACT_ATOMS: atom_id res chain seq x y z
N MET A 1 -15.62 13.72 -5.02
CA MET A 1 -14.78 12.87 -5.88
C MET A 1 -13.32 13.14 -5.56
N GLY A 2 -12.64 12.15 -4.97
CA GLY A 2 -11.23 12.28 -4.59
C GLY A 2 -10.29 12.27 -5.81
N LEU A 3 -9.13 12.92 -5.69
CA LEU A 3 -8.11 13.02 -6.74
C LEU A 3 -7.67 11.64 -7.28
N GLY A 4 -7.62 10.62 -6.42
CA GLY A 4 -7.27 9.26 -6.83
C GLY A 4 -8.28 8.63 -7.81
N ILE A 5 -9.56 9.00 -7.72
CA ILE A 5 -10.62 8.48 -8.61
C ILE A 5 -10.53 9.14 -9.98
N LEU A 6 -10.18 10.44 -10.01
CA LEU A 6 -9.91 11.15 -11.26
C LEU A 6 -8.71 10.54 -12.00
N ALA A 7 -7.59 10.37 -11.29
CA ALA A 7 -6.40 9.75 -11.88
C ALA A 7 -6.65 8.32 -12.36
N ALA A 8 -7.42 7.52 -11.61
CA ALA A 8 -7.82 6.18 -12.03
C ALA A 8 -8.61 6.24 -13.36
N ARG A 9 -9.61 7.12 -13.46
CA ARG A 9 -10.42 7.28 -14.68
C ARG A 9 -9.59 7.71 -15.88
N ASP A 10 -8.64 8.62 -15.70
CA ASP A 10 -7.74 9.06 -16.77
C ASP A 10 -6.88 7.90 -17.31
N CYS A 11 -6.58 6.92 -16.46
CA CYS A 11 -5.90 5.68 -16.86
C CYS A 11 -6.85 4.61 -17.46
N GLY A 12 -8.13 4.92 -17.68
CA GLY A 12 -9.15 3.97 -18.16
C GLY A 12 -9.79 3.10 -17.08
N TRP A 13 -9.68 3.48 -15.80
CA TRP A 13 -10.17 2.69 -14.67
C TRP A 13 -11.50 3.19 -14.14
N THR A 14 -12.38 2.24 -13.80
CA THR A 14 -13.57 2.54 -13.01
C THR A 14 -13.27 2.20 -11.55
N ALA A 15 -13.15 3.23 -10.71
CA ALA A 15 -12.97 3.08 -9.26
C ALA A 15 -14.23 3.53 -8.52
N ASP A 16 -14.67 2.73 -7.55
CA ASP A 16 -15.80 3.06 -6.68
C ASP A 16 -15.38 4.17 -5.69
N ASP A 17 -16.12 5.29 -5.64
CA ASP A 17 -15.94 6.33 -4.62
C ASP A 17 -16.59 5.89 -3.31
N LEU A 18 -15.85 5.15 -2.50
CA LEU A 18 -16.31 4.71 -1.18
C LEU A 18 -16.24 5.88 -0.18
N SER A 19 -17.22 6.78 -0.26
CA SER A 19 -17.34 7.95 0.61
C SER A 19 -17.78 7.63 2.06
N VAL A 20 -18.30 6.42 2.29
CA VAL A 20 -18.89 5.98 3.58
C VAL A 20 -17.91 5.28 4.52
N TYR A 21 -16.62 5.26 4.19
CA TYR A 21 -15.66 4.59 5.03
C TYR A 21 -15.29 5.43 6.25
N GLY A 22 -15.59 4.91 7.44
CA GLY A 22 -15.08 5.50 8.69
C GLY A 22 -13.55 5.44 8.74
N ARG A 23 -12.92 6.10 9.72
CA ARG A 23 -11.45 6.13 9.92
C ARG A 23 -10.77 4.75 10.05
N ALA A 24 -11.54 3.67 10.12
CA ALA A 24 -11.06 2.32 10.20
C ALA A 24 -11.72 1.48 9.10
N PRO A 25 -10.92 0.91 8.18
CA PRO A 25 -11.23 -0.41 7.64
C PRO A 25 -11.76 -1.33 8.70
N ARG A 26 -13.06 -1.59 8.65
CA ARG A 26 -13.64 -2.71 9.37
C ARG A 26 -13.45 -3.95 8.50
N ASP A 27 -13.05 -5.03 9.15
CA ASP A 27 -13.22 -6.40 8.66
C ASP A 27 -12.48 -6.75 7.35
N GLY A 28 -11.28 -6.20 7.13
CA GLY A 28 -10.42 -6.60 6.00
C GLY A 28 -10.90 -6.08 4.64
N LEU A 29 -11.79 -5.08 4.59
CA LEU A 29 -12.30 -4.53 3.33
C LEU A 29 -11.18 -4.05 2.41
N LEU A 30 -10.16 -3.39 2.97
CA LEU A 30 -9.01 -2.93 2.18
C LEU A 30 -8.25 -4.10 1.53
N ASP A 31 -7.99 -5.16 2.29
CA ASP A 31 -7.31 -6.36 1.76
C ASP A 31 -8.15 -7.02 0.66
N ALA A 32 -9.46 -7.15 0.88
CA ALA A 32 -10.37 -7.70 -0.14
C ALA A 32 -10.40 -6.83 -1.41
N MET A 33 -10.37 -5.51 -1.28
CA MET A 33 -10.27 -4.60 -2.41
C MET A 33 -8.94 -4.73 -3.15
N LEU A 34 -7.83 -4.87 -2.45
CA LEU A 34 -6.52 -5.08 -3.07
C LEU A 34 -6.49 -6.41 -3.82
N VAL A 35 -6.99 -7.50 -3.24
CA VAL A 35 -7.08 -8.80 -3.92
C VAL A 35 -7.97 -8.70 -5.16
N ARG A 36 -9.14 -8.05 -5.06
CA ARG A 36 -10.06 -7.86 -6.19
C ARG A 36 -9.42 -7.07 -7.35
N ASN A 37 -8.62 -6.05 -7.05
CA ASN A 37 -8.08 -5.15 -8.08
C ASN A 37 -6.69 -5.56 -8.58
N CYS A 38 -5.90 -6.25 -7.77
CA CYS A 38 -4.51 -6.57 -8.07
C CYS A 38 -4.24 -8.08 -8.17
N GLY A 39 -5.14 -8.93 -7.71
CA GLY A 39 -4.92 -10.37 -7.54
C GLY A 39 -4.28 -10.72 -6.19
N GLU A 40 -3.87 -11.98 -6.03
CA GLU A 40 -3.16 -12.42 -4.82
C GLU A 40 -1.82 -11.67 -4.66
N PRO A 41 -1.39 -11.38 -3.41
CA PRO A 41 -0.11 -10.72 -3.20
C PRO A 41 1.06 -11.63 -3.58
N VAL A 42 2.11 -11.02 -4.13
CA VAL A 42 3.35 -11.71 -4.51
C VAL A 42 4.30 -11.93 -3.34
N ALA A 43 4.13 -11.16 -2.26
CA ALA A 43 4.83 -11.35 -1.00
C ALA A 43 3.94 -10.93 0.17
N ARG A 44 4.15 -11.56 1.32
CA ARG A 44 3.51 -11.24 2.60
C ARG A 44 4.57 -11.11 3.68
N GLU A 45 4.24 -10.40 4.75
CA GLU A 45 5.14 -10.19 5.89
C GLU A 45 5.76 -11.52 6.41
N PRO A 46 7.07 -11.54 6.74
CA PRO A 46 8.01 -10.42 6.62
C PRO A 46 8.43 -10.15 5.16
N VAL A 47 8.33 -8.89 4.74
CA VAL A 47 8.73 -8.44 3.40
C VAL A 47 10.16 -7.90 3.43
N SER A 48 10.93 -8.23 2.40
CA SER A 48 12.30 -7.78 2.16
C SER A 48 12.37 -6.82 0.97
N LEU A 49 13.46 -6.06 0.83
CA LEU A 49 13.65 -5.17 -0.33
C LEU A 49 13.68 -5.93 -1.66
N SER A 50 14.11 -7.19 -1.68
CA SER A 50 14.14 -8.02 -2.89
C SER A 50 12.76 -8.47 -3.36
N ASP A 51 11.73 -8.36 -2.51
CA ASP A 51 10.35 -8.66 -2.88
C ASP A 51 9.70 -7.50 -3.66
N LEU A 52 10.33 -6.32 -3.64
CA LEU A 52 9.80 -5.08 -4.19
C LEU A 52 10.34 -4.79 -5.59
N GLN A 53 9.47 -4.26 -6.45
CA GLN A 53 9.86 -3.60 -7.69
C GLN A 53 9.02 -2.33 -7.91
N PRO A 54 9.48 -1.38 -8.74
CA PRO A 54 8.70 -0.19 -9.08
C PRO A 54 7.33 -0.55 -9.66
N GLY A 55 6.30 0.18 -9.21
CA GLY A 55 4.91 -0.04 -9.59
C GLY A 55 4.15 -1.05 -8.71
N ASP A 56 4.82 -1.77 -7.81
CA ASP A 56 4.12 -2.62 -6.83
C ASP A 56 3.24 -1.77 -5.89
N ILE A 57 2.10 -2.33 -5.50
CA ILE A 57 1.19 -1.74 -4.52
C ILE A 57 1.44 -2.38 -3.16
N LEU A 58 1.63 -1.55 -2.14
CA LEU A 58 1.92 -1.98 -0.78
C LEU A 58 0.70 -1.83 0.10
N ALA A 59 0.37 -2.90 0.84
CA ALA A 59 -0.50 -2.85 2.01
C ALA A 59 0.36 -2.61 3.26
N ILE A 60 0.07 -1.56 4.02
CA ILE A 60 0.92 -1.08 5.11
C ILE A 60 0.12 -0.96 6.43
N HIS A 61 0.72 -1.45 7.51
CA HIS A 61 0.25 -1.23 8.87
C HIS A 61 0.49 0.24 9.29
N PHE A 62 -0.47 0.83 10.00
CA PHE A 62 -0.32 2.22 10.47
C PHE A 62 0.71 2.33 11.61
N ASP A 63 1.18 3.55 11.91
CA ASP A 63 2.26 3.80 12.85
C ASP A 63 2.12 3.06 14.20
N GLY A 64 3.24 2.55 14.71
CA GLY A 64 3.31 1.73 15.92
C GLY A 64 2.96 0.24 15.76
N GLN A 65 2.45 -0.18 14.59
CA GLN A 65 2.03 -1.56 14.33
C GLN A 65 3.08 -2.27 13.48
N ARG A 66 4.16 -2.71 14.14
CA ARG A 66 5.28 -3.38 13.47
C ARG A 66 5.12 -4.89 13.50
N VAL A 67 5.58 -5.55 12.44
CA VAL A 67 5.79 -7.00 12.43
C VAL A 67 7.02 -7.27 13.30
N SER A 68 6.84 -8.02 14.39
CA SER A 68 7.95 -8.45 15.23
C SER A 68 8.39 -9.84 14.82
N ARG A 69 9.62 -9.98 14.30
CA ARG A 69 10.33 -11.26 14.12
C ARG A 69 9.48 -12.39 13.50
N GLY A 70 8.85 -12.12 12.35
CA GLY A 70 8.09 -13.13 11.62
C GLY A 70 6.73 -13.51 12.23
N ILE A 71 6.29 -12.80 13.27
CA ILE A 71 4.91 -12.91 13.78
C ILE A 71 4.05 -11.90 13.03
N PRO A 72 3.01 -12.36 12.30
CA PRO A 72 2.10 -11.48 11.61
C PRO A 72 1.49 -10.45 12.57
N SER A 73 1.36 -9.21 12.10
CA SER A 73 0.69 -8.17 12.87
C SER A 73 -0.78 -8.53 13.04
N LYS A 74 -1.28 -8.51 14.28
CA LYS A 74 -2.71 -8.67 14.57
C LYS A 74 -3.54 -7.43 14.17
N TRP A 75 -2.89 -6.37 13.72
CA TRP A 75 -3.55 -5.13 13.38
C TRP A 75 -3.97 -5.13 11.92
N PRO A 76 -5.16 -4.57 11.60
CA PRO A 76 -5.60 -4.51 10.22
C PRO A 76 -4.75 -3.51 9.43
N VAL A 77 -4.50 -3.82 8.16
CA VAL A 77 -3.94 -2.89 7.19
C VAL A 77 -4.85 -1.68 7.07
N ARG A 78 -4.28 -0.47 7.09
CA ARG A 78 -5.05 0.79 6.96
C ARG A 78 -4.45 1.78 6.00
N HIS A 79 -3.33 1.44 5.39
CA HIS A 79 -2.58 2.34 4.55
C HIS A 79 -2.11 1.64 3.30
N VAL A 80 -1.97 2.40 2.23
CA VAL A 80 -1.44 1.92 0.95
C VAL A 80 -0.43 2.90 0.39
N GLY A 81 0.47 2.38 -0.44
CA GLY A 81 1.36 3.18 -1.25
C GLY A 81 1.87 2.42 -2.45
N ILE A 82 2.62 3.11 -3.30
CA ILE A 82 3.18 2.58 -4.53
C ILE A 82 4.70 2.58 -4.40
N VAL A 83 5.33 1.49 -4.79
CA VAL A 83 6.80 1.44 -4.87
C VAL A 83 7.27 2.28 -6.05
N GLY A 84 8.13 3.24 -5.78
CA GLY A 84 8.90 3.98 -6.78
C GLY A 84 10.37 3.58 -6.76
N GLU A 85 11.16 4.19 -7.64
CA GLU A 85 12.61 4.13 -7.59
C GLU A 85 13.20 5.51 -7.84
N GLN A 86 14.14 5.91 -6.98
CA GLN A 86 14.90 7.13 -7.16
C GLN A 86 16.39 6.85 -6.97
N ASN A 87 17.20 7.09 -8.00
CA ASN A 87 18.65 6.88 -7.99
C ASN A 87 19.04 5.44 -7.55
N GLY A 88 18.34 4.42 -8.05
CA GLY A 88 18.58 3.01 -7.72
C GLY A 88 18.15 2.60 -6.32
N ARG A 89 17.36 3.43 -5.60
CA ARG A 89 16.80 3.13 -4.28
C ARG A 89 15.29 3.05 -4.36
N MET A 90 14.72 2.02 -3.72
CA MET A 90 13.27 1.88 -3.62
C MET A 90 12.69 3.00 -2.75
N THR A 91 11.63 3.62 -3.26
CA THR A 91 10.87 4.68 -2.60
C THR A 91 9.42 4.26 -2.41
N LEU A 92 8.73 4.93 -1.49
CA LEU A 92 7.31 4.79 -1.23
C LEU A 92 6.62 6.09 -1.60
N ILE A 93 5.73 6.03 -2.59
CA ILE A 93 4.81 7.12 -2.93
C ILE A 93 3.49 6.87 -2.20
N HIS A 94 3.10 7.78 -1.31
CA HIS A 94 1.84 7.66 -0.57
C HIS A 94 1.30 9.01 -0.11
N THR A 95 0.02 9.05 0.28
CA THR A 95 -0.53 10.20 1.01
C THR A 95 -0.05 10.16 2.46
N ASP A 96 0.48 11.27 2.95
CA ASP A 96 0.86 11.42 4.35
C ASP A 96 -0.12 12.37 5.05
N SER A 97 -0.79 11.89 6.11
CA SER A 97 -1.78 12.68 6.83
C SER A 97 -1.19 13.77 7.72
N TYR A 98 0.06 13.62 8.17
CA TYR A 98 0.75 14.64 8.97
C TYR A 98 1.22 15.79 8.09
N ILE A 99 1.64 15.49 6.85
CA ILE A 99 2.11 16.48 5.88
C ILE A 99 0.93 17.04 5.06
N GLY A 100 -0.17 16.30 4.92
CA GLY A 100 -1.39 16.73 4.21
C GLY A 100 -1.28 16.70 2.69
N ARG A 101 -0.35 15.91 2.13
CA ARG A 101 -0.11 15.78 0.68
C ARG A 101 0.44 14.41 0.31
N VAL A 102 0.54 14.15 -0.99
CA VAL A 102 1.32 13.01 -1.51
C VAL A 102 2.81 13.30 -1.32
N VAL A 103 3.53 12.32 -0.80
CA VAL A 103 4.98 12.36 -0.61
C VAL A 103 5.62 11.12 -1.21
N GLU A 104 6.91 11.26 -1.54
CA GLU A 104 7.78 10.16 -1.91
C GLU A 104 8.98 10.14 -0.96
N GLN A 105 9.25 8.98 -0.34
CA GLN A 105 10.36 8.83 0.61
C GLN A 105 11.05 7.47 0.45
N SER A 106 12.32 7.36 0.82
CA SER A 106 13.04 6.07 0.75
C SER A 106 12.41 5.02 1.66
N ILE A 107 12.33 3.78 1.18
CA ILE A 107 11.90 2.64 2.01
C ILE A 107 13.06 2.25 2.93
N ASP A 108 13.00 2.71 4.17
CA ASP A 108 13.96 2.35 5.22
C ASP A 108 13.50 1.08 5.99
N PRO A 109 14.31 0.54 6.91
CA PRO A 109 13.92 -0.62 7.71
C PRO A 109 12.66 -0.41 8.57
N THR A 110 12.32 0.85 8.89
CA THR A 110 11.12 1.18 9.67
C THR A 110 9.87 1.03 8.80
N ILE A 111 9.87 1.58 7.58
CA ILE A 111 8.79 1.41 6.61
C ILE A 111 8.66 -0.05 6.20
N LEU A 112 9.79 -0.71 5.88
CA LEU A 112 9.80 -2.12 5.49
C LEU A 112 9.15 -3.02 6.54
N SER A 113 9.41 -2.77 7.83
CA SER A 113 8.80 -3.52 8.95
C SER A 113 7.28 -3.34 9.12
N ARG A 114 6.65 -2.47 8.32
CA ARG A 114 5.21 -2.20 8.31
C ARG A 114 4.50 -2.75 7.09
N ILE A 115 5.23 -3.25 6.08
CA ILE A 115 4.63 -3.79 4.87
C ILE A 115 4.03 -5.16 5.19
N ALA A 116 2.72 -5.26 5.08
CA ALA A 116 1.94 -6.46 5.34
C ALA A 116 1.90 -7.38 4.11
N ALA A 117 1.75 -6.78 2.93
CA ALA A 117 1.69 -7.50 1.67
C ALA A 117 2.11 -6.61 0.50
N VAL A 118 2.66 -7.25 -0.53
CA VAL A 118 3.05 -6.65 -1.81
C VAL A 118 2.14 -7.22 -2.88
N TYR A 119 1.47 -6.34 -3.62
CA TYR A 119 0.61 -6.70 -4.72
C TYR A 119 1.25 -6.23 -6.01
N ARG A 120 1.32 -7.14 -6.97
CA ARG A 120 1.88 -6.87 -8.29
C ARG A 120 0.83 -7.19 -9.32
N ARG A 121 0.45 -6.17 -10.07
CA ARG A 121 -0.51 -6.37 -11.14
C ARG A 121 0.21 -6.98 -12.33
N ALA A 122 -0.34 -8.07 -12.88
CA ALA A 122 0.11 -8.59 -14.16
C ALA A 122 -0.06 -7.50 -15.23
N SER A 123 0.95 -7.34 -16.08
CA SER A 123 0.93 -6.37 -17.18
C SER A 123 -0.35 -6.51 -18.00
N LEU A 124 -0.97 -5.38 -18.35
CA LEU A 124 -2.02 -5.31 -19.38
C LEU A 124 -1.43 -5.65 -20.76
#